data_AF-A0A3D1QZ40-F1
#
_entry.id   AF-A0A3D1QZ40-F1
#
_cell.length_a   1.000
_cell.length_b   1.000
_cell.length_c   1.000
_cell.angle_alpha   90.00
_cell.angle_beta   90.00
_cell.angle_gamma   90.00
#
_symmetry.space_group_name_H-M   'P 1'
#
loop_
_entity.id
_entity.type
_entity.pdbx_description
1 polymer ?
#
loop_
_entity_poly.entity_id
_entity_poly.type
_entity_poly.pdbx_seq_one_letter_code
_entity_poly.pdbx_strand_id
1 'polypeptide(L)'
;MLALALAFAACQCETLPPSVACTSDANCSPGSQCRDGTCTKVSTDAGLDAGEQDAGGSADAGCPHPCGQACCGDEEVCEEGACRLDCGAAARCGAAGSQLCCGEGEVCYREECVVPGPTCESLADCIPGEYCDPAIGRCLERGDGTCEYRPPAGAFIPADRWHFSVTTDSYTQVMMAPVVIDVNADGTPDVLANFFGPGGYNA
;
A
#
# COMPACT_ATOMS: atom_id res chain seq x y z
N MET A 1 28.65 -24.43 -31.92
CA MET A 1 28.38 -25.75 -31.30
C MET A 1 28.95 -25.74 -29.89
N LEU A 2 28.11 -25.43 -28.91
CA LEU A 2 28.32 -25.75 -27.50
C LEU A 2 26.92 -25.83 -26.88
N ALA A 3 26.39 -27.05 -26.79
CA ALA A 3 25.05 -27.32 -26.26
C ALA A 3 25.16 -27.54 -24.76
N LEU A 4 24.57 -26.63 -23.98
CA LEU A 4 24.48 -26.72 -22.52
C LEU A 4 23.25 -27.58 -22.18
N ALA A 5 23.48 -28.80 -21.71
CA ALA A 5 22.44 -29.73 -21.30
C ALA A 5 21.89 -29.34 -19.91
N LEU A 6 20.67 -28.79 -19.87
CA LEU A 6 19.90 -28.63 -18.64
C LEU A 6 19.23 -29.95 -18.28
N ALA A 7 19.61 -30.54 -17.15
CA ALA A 7 18.96 -31.70 -16.55
C ALA A 7 17.68 -31.23 -15.82
N PHE A 8 16.51 -31.49 -16.41
CA PHE A 8 15.23 -31.38 -15.72
C PHE A 8 14.98 -32.68 -14.93
N ALA A 9 14.97 -32.58 -13.61
CA ALA A 9 14.44 -33.62 -12.73
C ALA A 9 12.92 -33.69 -12.92
N ALA A 10 12.44 -34.75 -13.58
CA ALA A 10 11.02 -35.05 -13.69
C ALA A 10 10.50 -35.51 -12.31
N CYS A 11 9.58 -34.75 -11.72
CA CYS A 11 8.76 -35.22 -10.61
C CYS A 11 7.87 -36.35 -11.14
N GLN A 12 8.13 -37.57 -10.67
CA GLN A 12 7.34 -38.76 -10.98
C GLN A 12 5.99 -38.62 -10.27
N CYS A 13 4.94 -38.25 -11.01
CA CYS A 13 3.58 -38.33 -10.52
C CYS A 13 3.21 -39.82 -10.50
N GLU A 14 3.26 -40.45 -9.32
CA GLU A 14 2.75 -41.80 -9.13
C GLU A 14 1.28 -41.84 -9.58
N THR A 15 1.01 -42.71 -10.55
CA THR A 15 -0.35 -42.99 -11.02
C THR A 15 -1.16 -43.61 -9.88
N LEU A 16 -2.06 -42.82 -9.27
CA LEU A 16 -3.07 -43.34 -8.34
C LEU A 16 -3.89 -44.46 -9.04
N PRO A 17 -4.24 -45.55 -8.35
CA PRO A 17 -5.04 -46.62 -8.93
C PRO A 17 -6.41 -46.06 -9.36
N PRO A 18 -7.01 -46.59 -10.44
CA PRO A 18 -8.29 -46.08 -10.93
C PRO A 18 -9.34 -46.21 -9.82
N SER A 19 -9.90 -45.07 -9.42
CA SER A 19 -11.07 -45.01 -8.55
C SER A 19 -12.18 -45.83 -9.19
N VAL A 20 -12.60 -46.92 -8.55
CA VAL A 20 -13.65 -47.78 -9.09
C VAL A 20 -14.96 -47.01 -9.03
N ALA A 21 -15.51 -46.73 -10.22
CA ALA A 21 -16.81 -46.10 -10.34
C ALA A 21 -17.91 -47.06 -9.86
N CYS A 22 -18.89 -46.53 -9.15
CA CYS A 22 -19.98 -47.32 -8.56
C CYS A 22 -21.32 -46.57 -8.65
N THR A 23 -22.41 -47.32 -8.67
CA THR A 23 -23.78 -46.77 -8.53
C THR A 23 -24.48 -47.32 -7.30
N SER A 24 -23.88 -48.32 -6.63
CA SER A 24 -24.33 -48.88 -5.36
C SER A 24 -23.17 -49.55 -4.61
N ASP A 25 -23.30 -49.76 -3.30
CA ASP A 25 -22.28 -50.38 -2.45
C ASP A 25 -21.92 -51.82 -2.87
N ALA A 26 -22.83 -52.51 -3.57
CA ALA A 26 -22.59 -53.85 -4.09
C ALA A 26 -21.51 -53.89 -5.18
N ASN A 27 -21.19 -52.74 -5.79
CA ASN A 27 -20.11 -52.61 -6.77
C ASN A 27 -18.74 -52.42 -6.11
N CYS A 28 -18.70 -52.23 -4.78
CA CYS A 28 -17.48 -51.96 -4.03
C CYS A 28 -16.96 -53.22 -3.33
N SER A 29 -15.64 -53.26 -3.10
CA SER A 29 -15.03 -54.35 -2.33
C SER A 29 -15.52 -54.32 -0.87
N PRO A 30 -15.58 -55.48 -0.18
CA PRO A 30 -16.04 -55.56 1.21
C PRO A 30 -15.31 -54.57 2.12
N GLY A 31 -16.07 -53.81 2.94
CA GLY A 31 -15.54 -52.74 3.79
C GLY A 31 -15.40 -51.37 3.11
N SER A 32 -16.00 -51.19 1.93
CA SER A 32 -16.09 -49.91 1.22
C SER A 32 -17.54 -49.61 0.85
N GLN A 33 -17.89 -48.32 0.76
CA GLN A 33 -19.21 -47.86 0.34
C GLN A 33 -19.08 -46.92 -0.86
N CYS A 34 -20.11 -46.89 -1.69
CA CYS A 34 -20.19 -46.03 -2.84
C CYS A 34 -20.61 -44.62 -2.41
N ARG A 35 -19.69 -43.65 -2.57
CA ARG A 35 -19.97 -42.24 -2.28
C ARG A 35 -19.65 -41.40 -3.51
N ASP A 36 -20.65 -40.66 -3.99
CA ASP A 36 -20.54 -39.76 -5.14
C ASP A 36 -19.95 -40.44 -6.40
N GLY A 37 -20.39 -41.66 -6.66
CA GLY A 37 -19.99 -42.44 -7.83
C GLY A 37 -18.63 -43.13 -7.69
N THR A 38 -17.98 -43.07 -6.52
CA THR A 38 -16.67 -43.67 -6.26
C THR A 38 -16.66 -44.50 -4.97
N CYS A 39 -16.06 -45.69 -5.01
CA CYS A 39 -15.93 -46.52 -3.81
C CYS A 39 -14.90 -45.93 -2.84
N THR A 40 -15.32 -45.63 -1.60
CA THR A 40 -14.44 -45.16 -0.51
C THR A 40 -14.47 -46.16 0.66
N LYS A 41 -13.33 -46.39 1.31
CA LYS A 41 -13.23 -47.28 2.47
C LYS A 41 -13.94 -46.65 3.66
N VAL A 42 -14.81 -47.41 4.33
CA VAL A 42 -15.44 -46.98 5.57
C VAL A 42 -14.68 -47.64 6.70
N SER A 43 -13.97 -46.86 7.52
CA SER A 43 -13.34 -47.41 8.72
C SER A 43 -14.44 -47.71 9.74
N THR A 44 -14.63 -48.98 10.04
CA THR A 44 -15.55 -49.43 11.08
C THR A 44 -14.91 -49.25 12.46
N ASP A 45 -14.90 -48.01 12.95
CA ASP A 45 -14.76 -47.72 14.38
C ASP A 45 -16.12 -47.20 14.86
N ALA A 46 -17.08 -48.13 14.94
CA ALA A 46 -18.33 -47.92 15.64
C ALA A 46 -18.13 -48.38 17.10
N GLY A 47 -17.77 -47.45 17.97
CA GLY A 47 -17.77 -47.61 19.42
C GLY A 47 -18.42 -46.39 20.06
N LEU A 48 -19.62 -46.57 20.59
CA LEU A 48 -20.25 -45.63 21.52
C LEU A 48 -19.54 -45.79 22.87
N ASP A 49 -18.91 -44.72 23.37
CA ASP A 49 -18.71 -44.50 24.81
C ASP A 49 -18.76 -43.00 25.09
N ALA A 50 -19.58 -42.65 26.09
CA ALA A 50 -19.71 -41.31 26.62
C ALA A 50 -18.54 -41.01 27.54
N GLY A 51 -17.84 -39.91 27.26
CA GLY A 51 -16.89 -39.27 28.18
C GLY A 51 -15.52 -39.90 28.21
N GLU A 52 -14.55 -39.24 27.58
CA GLU A 52 -13.32 -38.77 28.23
C GLU A 52 -12.61 -37.77 27.32
N GLN A 53 -11.94 -36.82 27.95
CA GLN A 53 -11.19 -35.73 27.33
C GLN A 53 -9.94 -36.30 26.65
N ASP A 54 -9.91 -36.33 25.32
CA ASP A 54 -8.65 -36.49 24.60
C ASP A 54 -8.12 -35.11 24.19
N ALA A 55 -7.36 -34.55 25.14
CA ALA A 55 -6.33 -33.58 24.83
C ALA A 55 -5.25 -34.23 23.94
N GLY A 56 -5.04 -33.67 22.76
CA GLY A 56 -3.77 -33.78 22.04
C GLY A 56 -3.88 -34.35 20.62
N GLY A 57 -3.89 -33.47 19.63
CA GLY A 57 -3.73 -33.90 18.23
C GLY A 57 -3.68 -32.81 17.17
N SER A 58 -4.22 -31.63 17.45
CA SER A 58 -3.81 -30.36 16.86
C SER A 58 -4.48 -29.34 17.76
N ALA A 59 -3.73 -28.40 18.34
CA ALA A 59 -4.39 -27.17 18.73
C ALA A 59 -4.98 -26.64 17.42
N ASP A 60 -6.29 -26.72 17.24
CA ASP A 60 -6.99 -25.65 16.57
C ASP A 60 -6.63 -24.41 17.41
N ALA A 61 -5.47 -23.82 17.12
CA ALA A 61 -5.17 -22.45 17.45
C ALA A 61 -6.16 -21.65 16.62
N GLY A 62 -7.42 -21.69 17.07
CA GLY A 62 -8.51 -20.96 16.47
C GLY A 62 -8.02 -19.53 16.39
N CYS A 63 -8.05 -18.98 15.18
CA CYS A 63 -7.43 -17.71 14.92
C CYS A 63 -8.02 -16.65 15.87
N PRO A 64 -7.27 -16.19 16.90
CA PRO A 64 -7.83 -15.29 17.90
C PRO A 64 -8.12 -13.91 17.30
N HIS A 65 -7.37 -13.54 16.26
CA HIS A 65 -7.48 -12.28 15.53
C HIS A 65 -7.68 -12.52 14.03
N PRO A 66 -8.89 -12.93 13.59
CA PRO A 66 -9.15 -13.24 12.18
C PRO A 66 -9.16 -11.98 11.31
N CYS A 67 -8.43 -12.03 10.19
CA CYS A 67 -8.37 -10.95 9.22
C CYS A 67 -8.49 -11.50 7.78
N GLY A 68 -9.73 -11.67 7.34
CA GLY A 68 -10.03 -12.30 6.05
C GLY A 68 -9.65 -13.79 6.07
N GLN A 69 -8.62 -14.16 5.30
CA GLN A 69 -8.08 -15.53 5.27
C GLN A 69 -6.78 -15.67 6.09
N ALA A 70 -6.29 -14.58 6.68
CA ALA A 70 -5.10 -14.55 7.51
C ALA A 70 -5.47 -14.46 8.99
N CYS A 71 -4.52 -14.83 9.85
CA CYS A 71 -4.60 -14.62 11.28
C CYS A 71 -3.56 -13.59 11.70
N CYS A 72 -3.98 -12.55 12.42
CA CYS A 72 -3.05 -11.57 12.97
C CYS A 72 -2.36 -12.11 14.22
N GLY A 73 -1.20 -11.55 14.54
CA GLY A 73 -0.48 -11.84 15.77
C GLY A 73 -1.23 -11.35 17.01
N ASP A 74 -0.78 -11.78 18.20
CA ASP A 74 -1.42 -11.45 19.49
C ASP A 74 -1.43 -9.94 19.81
N GLU A 75 -0.52 -9.17 19.22
CA GLU A 75 -0.40 -7.71 19.38
C GLU A 75 -0.97 -6.95 18.18
N GLU A 76 -1.68 -7.61 17.28
CA GLU A 76 -2.19 -7.00 16.06
C GLU A 76 -3.72 -7.02 16.02
N VAL A 77 -4.30 -5.94 15.49
CA VAL A 77 -5.72 -5.79 15.19
C VAL A 77 -5.94 -5.78 13.68
N CYS A 78 -7.02 -6.43 13.23
CA CYS A 78 -7.42 -6.41 11.83
C CYS A 78 -8.09 -5.08 11.48
N GLU A 79 -7.43 -4.27 10.67
CA GLU A 79 -7.94 -2.99 10.18
C GLU A 79 -7.85 -2.98 8.65
N GLU A 80 -9.00 -2.75 7.98
CA GLU A 80 -9.07 -2.69 6.51
C GLU A 80 -8.58 -3.97 5.81
N GLY A 81 -8.66 -5.12 6.49
CA GLY A 81 -8.19 -6.41 5.96
C GLY A 81 -6.67 -6.60 6.03
N ALA A 82 -5.96 -5.73 6.75
CA ALA A 82 -4.54 -5.88 7.08
C ALA A 82 -4.35 -6.00 8.60
N CYS A 83 -3.44 -6.87 9.02
CA CYS A 83 -3.00 -6.92 10.41
C CYS A 83 -2.11 -5.71 10.70
N ARG A 84 -2.46 -4.96 11.74
CA ARG A 84 -1.73 -3.76 12.18
C ARG A 84 -1.49 -3.82 13.68
N LEU A 85 -0.35 -3.35 14.15
CA LEU A 85 0.02 -3.38 15.58
C LEU A 85 -0.99 -2.59 16.44
N ASP A 86 -1.64 -3.22 17.41
CA ASP A 86 -2.61 -2.55 18.29
C ASP A 86 -1.89 -1.61 19.27
N CYS A 87 -1.98 -0.31 19.01
CA CYS A 87 -1.40 0.74 19.85
C CYS A 87 -2.39 1.33 20.86
N GLY A 88 -3.62 0.81 20.93
CA GLY A 88 -4.68 1.38 21.76
C GLY A 88 -4.91 2.87 21.44
N ALA A 89 -4.65 3.74 22.42
CA ALA A 89 -4.78 5.19 22.25
C ALA A 89 -3.52 5.87 21.70
N ALA A 90 -2.39 5.17 21.64
CA ALA A 90 -1.14 5.73 21.14
C ALA A 90 -1.12 5.80 19.61
N ALA A 91 -0.31 6.72 19.08
CA ALA A 91 -0.11 6.83 17.64
C ALA A 91 0.68 5.62 17.12
N ARG A 92 0.15 4.92 16.12
CA ARG A 92 0.86 3.87 15.38
C ARG A 92 1.73 4.50 14.30
N CYS A 93 2.99 4.11 14.23
CA CYS A 93 3.96 4.66 13.28
C CYS A 93 4.74 3.60 12.52
N GLY A 94 5.19 3.93 11.31
CA GLY A 94 5.94 3.04 10.43
C GLY A 94 5.10 2.28 9.39
N ALA A 95 5.80 1.62 8.46
CA ALA A 95 5.18 0.82 7.40
C ALA A 95 4.64 -0.52 7.93
N ALA A 96 3.78 -1.20 7.15
CA ALA A 96 3.26 -2.52 7.51
C ALA A 96 4.39 -3.53 7.75
N GLY A 97 4.37 -4.22 8.88
CA GLY A 97 5.42 -5.15 9.32
C GLY A 97 6.62 -4.50 10.04
N SER A 98 6.69 -3.17 10.11
CA SER A 98 7.66 -2.42 10.92
C SER A 98 6.98 -1.34 11.76
N GLN A 99 5.73 -1.61 12.16
CA GLN A 99 4.94 -0.67 12.93
C GLN A 99 5.42 -0.64 14.37
N LEU A 100 5.34 0.53 15.01
CA LEU A 100 5.62 0.72 16.43
C LEU A 100 4.58 1.67 17.04
N CYS A 101 4.32 1.53 18.33
CA CYS A 101 3.43 2.40 19.08
C CYS A 101 4.22 3.51 19.75
N CYS A 102 3.95 4.76 19.36
CA CYS A 102 4.64 5.91 19.91
C CYS A 102 4.32 6.09 21.41
N GLY A 103 5.24 6.69 22.14
CA GLY A 103 5.06 7.02 23.55
C GLY A 103 4.02 8.11 23.81
N GLU A 104 3.80 8.41 25.08
CA GLU A 104 2.91 9.50 25.47
C GLU A 104 3.41 10.85 24.96
N GLY A 105 2.53 11.59 24.27
CA GLY A 105 2.85 12.90 23.72
C GLY A 105 3.68 12.87 22.42
N GLU A 106 4.05 11.69 21.93
CA GLU A 106 4.68 11.53 20.63
C GLU A 106 3.65 11.46 19.50
N VAL A 107 4.05 11.91 18.32
CA VAL A 107 3.27 11.78 17.09
C VAL A 107 4.07 11.00 16.06
N CYS A 108 3.37 10.26 15.21
CA CYS A 108 4.02 9.64 14.06
C CYS A 108 4.31 10.70 13.00
N TYR A 109 5.58 11.00 12.78
CA TYR A 109 6.03 11.94 11.77
C TYR A 109 7.15 11.30 10.94
N ARG A 110 6.95 11.21 9.63
CA ARG A 110 7.91 10.60 8.69
C ARG A 110 8.35 9.18 9.09
N GLU A 111 7.38 8.37 9.54
CA GLU A 111 7.60 6.98 9.98
C GLU A 111 8.44 6.84 11.27
N GLU A 112 8.67 7.94 11.98
CA GLU A 112 9.34 7.97 13.27
C GLU A 112 8.43 8.57 14.34
N CYS A 113 8.55 8.09 15.57
CA CYS A 113 7.87 8.68 16.71
C CYS A 113 8.67 9.89 17.19
N VAL A 114 8.08 11.07 17.08
CA VAL A 114 8.74 12.32 17.45
C VAL A 114 7.94 13.02 18.55
N VAL A 115 8.65 13.66 19.49
CA VAL A 115 8.03 14.53 20.48
C VAL A 115 7.84 15.92 19.83
N PRO A 116 6.60 16.41 19.64
CA PRO A 116 6.38 17.74 19.11
C PRO A 116 6.94 18.81 20.04
N GLY A 117 7.32 19.93 19.44
CA GLY A 117 7.83 21.10 20.14
C GLY A 117 6.74 21.90 20.89
N PRO A 118 7.01 23.18 21.18
CA PRO A 118 6.05 24.05 21.85
C PRO A 118 4.78 24.26 21.03
N THR A 119 3.73 24.75 21.68
CA THR A 119 2.51 25.20 21.00
C THR A 119 2.81 26.40 20.11
N CYS A 120 2.19 26.45 18.94
CA CYS A 120 2.40 27.50 17.96
C CYS A 120 1.08 27.87 17.27
N GLU A 121 0.97 29.12 16.82
CA GLU A 121 -0.11 29.58 15.94
C GLU A 121 0.44 29.94 14.55
N SER A 122 1.75 30.20 14.46
CA SER A 122 2.43 30.59 13.25
C SER A 122 3.85 30.05 13.18
N LEU A 123 4.47 30.12 12.00
CA LEU A 123 5.86 29.73 11.80
C LEU A 123 6.85 30.52 12.68
N ALA A 124 6.49 31.75 13.07
CA ALA A 124 7.35 32.60 13.88
C ALA A 124 7.51 32.11 15.33
N ASP A 125 6.61 31.24 15.79
CA ASP A 125 6.62 30.71 17.16
C ASP A 125 7.59 29.52 17.33
N CYS A 126 8.07 28.95 16.22
CA CYS A 126 8.97 27.81 16.21
C CYS A 126 10.43 28.22 16.01
N ILE A 127 11.36 27.39 16.46
CA ILE A 127 12.80 27.66 16.26
C ILE A 127 13.20 27.48 14.78
N PRO A 128 14.30 28.09 14.32
CA PRO A 128 14.79 27.88 12.96
C PRO A 128 15.01 26.39 12.66
N GLY A 129 14.43 25.91 11.56
CA GLY A 129 14.45 24.49 11.19
C GLY A 129 13.14 23.76 11.47
N GLU A 130 12.23 24.36 12.24
CA GLU A 130 10.90 23.83 12.50
C GLU A 130 9.81 24.55 11.68
N TYR A 131 8.61 23.99 11.68
CA TYR A 131 7.40 24.64 11.18
C TYR A 131 6.24 24.39 12.15
N CYS A 132 5.28 25.30 12.16
CA CYS A 132 4.06 25.10 12.94
C CYS A 132 3.08 24.22 12.16
N ASP A 133 2.77 23.05 12.69
CA ASP A 133 1.76 22.17 12.11
C ASP A 133 0.36 22.56 12.62
N PRO A 134 -0.56 22.99 11.73
CA PRO A 134 -1.87 23.48 12.15
C PRO A 134 -2.82 22.37 12.63
N ALA A 135 -2.57 21.10 12.29
CA ALA A 135 -3.42 19.99 12.70
C ALA A 135 -3.19 19.63 14.17
N ILE A 136 -1.94 19.70 14.64
CA ILE A 136 -1.59 19.41 16.04
C ILE A 136 -1.32 20.68 16.88
N GLY A 137 -1.18 21.84 16.25
CA GLY A 137 -0.92 23.12 16.92
C GLY A 137 0.45 23.17 17.61
N ARG A 138 1.42 22.39 17.11
CA ARG A 138 2.77 22.22 17.68
C ARG A 138 3.83 22.37 16.60
N CYS A 139 5.03 22.78 17.04
CA CYS A 139 6.18 22.82 16.15
C CYS A 139 6.69 21.40 15.83
N LEU A 140 7.00 21.16 14.56
CA LEU A 140 7.64 19.94 14.07
C LEU A 140 8.90 20.30 13.28
N GLU A 141 9.89 19.41 13.30
CA GLU A 141 11.08 19.57 12.47
C GLU A 141 10.72 19.51 10.98
N ARG A 142 11.24 20.46 10.20
CA ARG A 142 11.04 20.47 8.74
C ARG A 142 11.87 19.41 8.03
N GLY A 143 12.87 18.85 8.71
CA GLY A 143 13.93 18.04 8.12
C GLY A 143 15.03 18.89 7.47
N ASP A 144 16.12 18.22 7.14
CA ASP A 144 17.30 18.74 6.44
C ASP A 144 17.07 18.96 4.93
N GLY A 145 16.07 18.29 4.36
CA GLY A 145 15.67 18.41 2.98
C GLY A 145 14.77 19.61 2.76
N THR A 146 15.31 20.68 2.17
CA THR A 146 14.46 21.46 1.25
C THR A 146 13.86 20.46 0.26
N CYS A 147 12.54 20.52 0.01
CA CYS A 147 11.91 19.85 -1.13
C CYS A 147 12.38 20.53 -2.44
N GLU A 148 13.69 20.56 -2.62
CA GLU A 148 14.42 21.18 -3.71
C GLU A 148 14.87 20.03 -4.58
N TYR A 149 14.21 19.88 -5.73
CA TYR A 149 14.73 19.04 -6.78
C TYR A 149 15.93 19.77 -7.42
N ARG A 150 17.13 19.27 -7.14
CA ARG A 150 18.35 19.68 -7.85
C ARG A 150 18.55 18.73 -9.04
N PRO A 151 18.19 19.12 -10.27
CA PRO A 151 18.43 18.25 -11.42
C PRO A 151 19.92 17.91 -11.51
N PRO A 152 20.27 16.67 -11.89
CA PRO A 152 21.66 16.29 -12.07
C PRO A 152 22.34 17.23 -13.07
N ALA A 153 23.62 17.50 -12.86
CA ALA A 153 24.39 18.29 -13.82
C ALA A 153 24.35 17.60 -15.19
N GLY A 154 23.85 18.32 -16.20
CA GLY A 154 23.64 17.81 -17.54
C GLY A 154 23.43 18.95 -18.52
N ALA A 155 23.48 18.63 -19.82
CA ALA A 155 23.16 19.62 -20.84
C ALA A 155 21.66 19.96 -20.77
N PHE A 156 21.34 21.22 -20.51
CA PHE A 156 19.98 21.73 -20.67
C PHE A 156 19.71 21.92 -22.17
N ILE A 157 19.01 20.96 -22.77
CA ILE A 157 18.63 20.95 -24.19
C ILE A 157 17.10 21.05 -24.27
N PRO A 158 16.51 22.23 -24.05
CA PRO A 158 15.07 22.39 -24.14
C PRO A 158 14.59 22.15 -25.58
N ALA A 159 13.45 21.49 -25.71
CA ALA A 159 12.70 21.41 -26.95
C ALA A 159 11.38 22.13 -26.77
N ASP A 160 10.92 22.82 -27.81
CA ASP A 160 9.62 23.49 -27.78
C ASP A 160 8.51 22.45 -27.60
N ARG A 161 7.78 22.55 -26.47
CA ARG A 161 6.60 21.74 -26.25
C ARG A 161 5.41 22.29 -27.03
N TRP A 162 5.27 23.60 -27.01
CA TRP A 162 4.27 24.38 -27.73
C TRP A 162 4.74 25.83 -27.80
N HIS A 163 4.23 26.60 -28.76
CA HIS A 163 4.39 28.04 -28.82
C HIS A 163 3.08 28.67 -29.31
N PHE A 164 2.88 29.94 -28.98
CA PHE A 164 1.74 30.72 -29.43
C PHE A 164 2.23 31.96 -30.18
N SER A 165 1.53 32.33 -31.25
CA SER A 165 1.84 33.53 -32.05
C SER A 165 0.55 34.15 -32.58
N VAL A 166 0.36 35.44 -32.32
CA VAL A 166 -0.77 36.22 -32.87
C VAL A 166 -0.31 36.85 -34.18
N THR A 167 -0.94 36.50 -35.30
CA THR A 167 -0.54 37.00 -36.63
C THR A 167 -1.51 38.04 -37.20
N THR A 168 -2.65 38.26 -36.55
CA THR A 168 -3.75 39.11 -37.05
C THR A 168 -3.87 40.44 -36.32
N ASP A 169 -3.09 40.66 -35.26
CA ASP A 169 -3.12 41.86 -34.44
C ASP A 169 -1.71 42.44 -34.27
N SER A 170 -1.62 43.73 -34.01
CA SER A 170 -0.41 44.46 -33.65
C SER A 170 0.09 44.16 -32.22
N TYR A 171 -0.78 43.67 -31.32
CA TYR A 171 -0.44 43.29 -29.95
C TYR A 171 0.21 41.90 -29.90
N THR A 172 1.52 41.82 -30.13
CA THR A 172 2.24 40.55 -30.33
C THR A 172 3.39 40.31 -29.34
N GLN A 173 3.68 41.29 -28.49
CA GLN A 173 4.85 41.25 -27.61
C GLN A 173 4.43 41.05 -26.15
N VAL A 174 5.25 40.33 -25.38
CA VAL A 174 5.07 40.11 -23.92
C VAL A 174 6.36 40.53 -23.20
N MET A 175 6.25 41.39 -22.19
CA MET A 175 7.38 41.89 -21.39
C MET A 175 7.23 41.64 -19.88
N MET A 176 6.10 41.08 -19.46
CA MET A 176 5.84 40.75 -18.05
C MET A 176 5.83 39.24 -17.87
N ALA A 177 6.11 38.79 -16.65
CA ALA A 177 5.99 37.37 -16.30
C ALA A 177 4.55 36.89 -16.55
N PRO A 178 4.36 35.75 -17.23
CA PRO A 178 3.03 35.17 -17.38
C PRO A 178 2.52 34.63 -16.04
N VAL A 179 1.21 34.53 -15.90
CA VAL A 179 0.54 33.89 -14.76
C VAL A 179 0.11 32.49 -15.18
N VAL A 180 0.37 31.51 -14.32
CA VAL A 180 -0.08 30.12 -14.50
C VAL A 180 -1.21 29.86 -13.51
N ILE A 181 -2.43 29.68 -14.01
CA ILE A 181 -3.64 29.52 -13.20
C ILE A 181 -4.69 28.74 -14.00
N ASP A 182 -5.47 27.89 -13.34
CA ASP A 182 -6.62 27.22 -13.96
C ASP A 182 -7.80 28.21 -14.05
N VAL A 183 -8.04 28.79 -15.24
CA VAL A 183 -9.10 29.80 -15.43
C VAL A 183 -10.45 29.18 -15.80
N ASN A 184 -10.46 27.92 -16.23
CA ASN A 184 -11.66 27.25 -16.74
C ASN A 184 -12.17 26.11 -15.83
N ALA A 185 -11.46 25.84 -14.73
CA ALA A 185 -11.70 24.79 -13.74
C ALA A 185 -11.66 23.36 -14.32
N ASP A 186 -10.83 23.12 -15.33
CA ASP A 186 -10.66 21.78 -15.94
C ASP A 186 -9.59 20.91 -15.24
N GLY A 187 -8.90 21.47 -14.22
CA GLY A 187 -7.83 20.79 -13.49
C GLY A 187 -6.46 20.86 -14.16
N THR A 188 -6.35 21.52 -15.32
CA THR A 188 -5.10 21.82 -16.02
C THR A 188 -4.83 23.32 -15.94
N PRO A 189 -3.61 23.76 -15.56
CA PRO A 189 -3.33 25.19 -15.48
C PRO A 189 -3.20 25.82 -16.88
N ASP A 190 -3.80 26.99 -17.05
CA ASP A 190 -3.66 27.85 -18.22
C ASP A 190 -2.49 28.83 -18.08
N VAL A 191 -2.03 29.36 -19.22
CA VAL A 191 -1.00 30.43 -19.26
C VAL A 191 -1.65 31.73 -19.71
N LEU A 192 -1.71 32.70 -18.80
CA LEU A 192 -2.19 34.05 -19.08
C LEU A 192 -0.99 34.99 -19.27
N ALA A 193 -0.99 35.73 -20.38
CA ALA A 193 0.02 36.74 -20.68
C ALA A 193 -0.64 38.02 -21.20
N ASN A 194 -0.04 39.16 -20.86
CA ASN A 194 -0.46 40.47 -21.35
C ASN A 194 0.34 40.85 -22.59
N PHE A 195 -0.37 41.05 -23.70
CA PHE A 195 0.22 41.43 -24.98
C PHE A 195 0.18 42.94 -25.16
N PHE A 196 1.27 43.51 -25.68
CA PHE A 196 1.34 44.92 -26.04
C PHE A 196 1.78 45.09 -27.51
N GLY A 197 1.42 46.22 -28.09
CA GLY A 197 1.75 46.60 -29.46
C GLY A 197 2.87 47.64 -29.54
N PRO A 198 3.33 47.98 -30.76
CA PRO A 198 4.36 48.98 -30.97
C PRO A 198 3.97 50.33 -30.33
N GLY A 199 4.85 50.90 -29.50
CA GLY A 199 4.63 52.20 -28.85
C GLY A 199 3.80 52.17 -27.55
N GLY A 200 3.29 51.01 -27.13
CA GLY A 200 2.43 50.87 -25.94
C GLY A 200 3.12 50.90 -24.58
N TYR A 201 4.42 51.22 -24.51
CA TYR A 201 5.20 51.21 -23.25
C TYR A 201 5.43 52.62 -22.66
N ASN A 202 5.10 53.69 -23.38
CA ASN A 202 5.41 55.08 -22.97
C ASN A 202 4.15 55.92 -22.64
N ALA A 203 3.06 55.30 -22.16
CA ALA A 203 1.86 56.01 -21.73
C ALA A 203 1.79 56.11 -20.20
#